data_AF-A0A662P5Q3-F1
#
_entry.id   AF-A0A662P5Q3-F1
#
_cell.length_a   1.000
_cell.length_b   1.000
_cell.length_c   1.000
_cell.angle_alpha   90.00
_cell.angle_beta   90.00
_cell.angle_gamma   90.00
#
_symmetry.space_group_name_H-M   'P 1'
#
loop_
_entity.id
_entity.type
_entity.pdbx_description
1 polymer ?
#
loop_
_entity_poly.entity_id
_entity_poly.type
_entity_poly.pdbx_seq_one_letter_code
_entity_poly.pdbx_strand_id
1 'polypeptide(L)'
;MIFQALVSLYERLPQADFPDHDGVPPFGFSVEDIGFVVTIDKDGNMIGQPEDLRVKINTNTYHFQQSVVPYTNQVNVRSSGAANTPNFMVDKVEYIFGMSGTSERKVHNESFKALVDEVCGDSTDEGVVAVRAFLARWQPQKSVELRDWKEMSGAHGKWVSFRLWGDRGFVHERPALKKLWQEFLTKKEYPKGVSFLDGSIHPLQTQYAQFKFGSGASLVSFNEDAYESYGKKRGENAPIAVDAEFKSSAALKYLLRSRTQRIKIGDATTVFWAERASPVEPFFGQVMNPSQEDQAAGEQVRQFLEAVRAGSLPNDLEKDRNINFY
;
A
#
# COMPACT_ATOMS: atom_id res chain seq x y z
N MET A 1 -7.12 -22.74 2.65
CA MET A 1 -7.37 -21.67 3.64
C MET A 1 -6.84 -20.37 3.04
N ILE A 2 -7.55 -19.25 3.23
CA ILE A 2 -7.35 -18.01 2.44
C ILE A 2 -5.93 -17.42 2.54
N PHE A 3 -5.30 -17.50 3.72
CA PHE A 3 -3.95 -16.98 3.94
C PHE A 3 -2.89 -17.70 3.10
N GLN A 4 -2.89 -19.04 3.08
CA GLN A 4 -1.96 -19.81 2.26
C GLN A 4 -2.14 -19.48 0.77
N ALA A 5 -3.38 -19.37 0.30
CA ALA A 5 -3.66 -19.03 -1.09
C ALA A 5 -3.17 -17.61 -1.46
N LEU A 6 -3.32 -16.64 -0.56
CA LEU A 6 -2.78 -15.28 -0.74
C LEU A 6 -1.24 -15.24 -0.66
N VAL A 7 -0.62 -16.05 0.20
CA VAL A 7 0.84 -16.19 0.27
C VAL A 7 1.39 -16.78 -1.03
N SER A 8 0.79 -17.85 -1.55
CA SER A 8 1.17 -18.43 -2.84
C SER A 8 0.95 -17.45 -4.00
N LEU A 9 -0.11 -16.65 -3.96
CA LEU A 9 -0.33 -15.56 -4.92
C LEU A 9 0.81 -14.53 -4.87
N TYR A 10 1.18 -14.07 -3.67
CA TYR A 10 2.31 -13.15 -3.50
C TYR A 10 3.60 -13.70 -4.11
N GLU A 11 3.91 -14.97 -3.84
CA GLU A 11 5.17 -15.61 -4.26
C GLU A 11 5.30 -15.76 -5.77
N ARG A 12 4.18 -15.84 -6.51
CA ARG A 12 4.20 -15.91 -7.98
C ARG A 12 4.09 -14.56 -8.68
N LEU A 13 3.64 -13.51 -7.98
CA LEU A 13 3.50 -12.18 -8.56
C LEU A 13 4.89 -11.52 -8.72
N PRO A 14 5.11 -10.76 -9.80
CA PRO A 14 6.36 -10.02 -9.96
C PRO A 14 6.50 -8.97 -8.86
N GLN A 15 7.73 -8.68 -8.47
CA GLN A 15 8.01 -7.61 -7.53
C GLN A 15 7.86 -6.25 -8.24
N ALA A 16 7.18 -5.32 -7.58
CA ALA A 16 7.12 -3.93 -8.01
C ALA A 16 8.44 -3.25 -7.62
N ASP A 17 9.44 -3.28 -8.50
CA ASP A 17 10.70 -2.55 -8.28
C ASP A 17 10.63 -1.11 -8.80
N PHE A 18 9.67 -0.80 -9.69
CA PHE A 18 9.52 0.49 -10.36
C PHE A 18 8.05 0.90 -10.57
N PRO A 19 7.74 2.20 -10.78
CA PRO A 19 6.38 2.77 -10.74
C PRO A 19 5.36 2.22 -11.75
N ASP A 20 5.79 1.52 -12.79
CA ASP A 20 4.94 1.01 -13.87
C ASP A 20 4.77 -0.52 -13.90
N HIS A 21 5.19 -1.22 -12.83
CA HIS A 21 5.02 -2.67 -12.74
C HIS A 21 3.77 -3.05 -11.95
N ASP A 22 2.85 -3.74 -12.63
CA ASP A 22 1.76 -4.47 -11.99
C ASP A 22 2.35 -5.63 -11.17
N GLY A 23 2.59 -5.39 -9.89
CA GLY A 23 3.31 -6.30 -9.02
C GLY A 23 3.07 -6.07 -7.53
N VAL A 24 3.67 -6.91 -6.71
CA VAL A 24 3.61 -6.82 -5.25
C VAL A 24 4.87 -6.15 -4.69
N PRO A 25 4.76 -5.37 -3.60
CA PRO A 25 5.93 -4.74 -2.98
C PRO A 25 6.79 -5.78 -2.23
N PRO A 26 8.11 -5.54 -2.11
CA PRO A 26 8.97 -6.34 -1.26
C PRO A 26 8.67 -6.12 0.24
N PHE A 27 9.13 -7.03 1.10
CA PHE A 27 8.92 -6.96 2.54
C PHE A 27 9.26 -5.58 3.11
N GLY A 28 8.34 -5.01 3.89
CA GLY A 28 8.50 -3.68 4.48
C GLY A 28 8.12 -2.53 3.55
N PHE A 29 7.53 -2.79 2.39
CA PHE A 29 7.05 -1.76 1.48
C PHE A 29 5.56 -1.92 1.13
N SER A 30 4.94 -0.87 0.62
CA SER A 30 3.56 -0.87 0.10
C SER A 30 3.46 -0.06 -1.20
N VAL A 31 2.60 -0.48 -2.14
CA VAL A 31 2.28 0.29 -3.36
C VAL A 31 1.07 1.17 -3.09
N GLU A 32 1.25 2.47 -3.19
CA GLU A 32 0.31 3.45 -2.66
C GLU A 32 0.26 4.71 -3.51
N ASP A 33 -0.85 5.45 -3.36
CA ASP A 33 -1.15 6.65 -4.14
C ASP A 33 -0.39 7.87 -3.60
N ILE A 34 0.44 8.47 -4.44
CA ILE A 34 1.06 9.77 -4.18
C ILE A 34 0.19 10.85 -4.82
N GLY A 35 -0.35 11.73 -3.99
CA GLY A 35 -1.16 12.86 -4.48
C GLY A 35 -0.31 14.07 -4.82
N PHE A 36 0.74 14.34 -4.05
CA PHE A 36 1.55 15.54 -4.22
C PHE A 36 3.02 15.27 -3.95
N VAL A 37 3.88 16.12 -4.50
CA VAL A 37 5.32 16.10 -4.22
C VAL A 37 5.84 17.48 -3.86
N VAL A 38 6.66 17.54 -2.81
CA VAL A 38 7.39 18.72 -2.38
C VAL A 38 8.81 18.63 -2.92
N THR A 39 9.18 19.58 -3.78
CA THR A 39 10.55 19.65 -4.29
C THR A 39 11.39 20.50 -3.34
N ILE A 40 12.54 19.98 -2.91
CA ILE A 40 13.46 20.64 -1.96
C ILE A 40 14.88 20.68 -2.53
N ASP A 41 15.62 21.75 -2.25
CA ASP A 41 17.06 21.80 -2.53
C ASP A 41 17.88 21.02 -1.48
N LYS A 42 19.20 20.98 -1.67
CA LYS A 42 20.13 20.27 -0.78
C LYS A 42 20.17 20.85 0.65
N ASP A 43 19.78 22.11 0.81
CA ASP A 43 19.70 22.77 2.11
C ASP A 43 18.32 22.58 2.77
N GLY A 44 17.39 21.89 2.12
CA GLY A 44 16.02 21.65 2.61
C GLY A 44 15.07 22.82 2.40
N ASN A 45 15.41 23.79 1.54
CA ASN A 45 14.47 24.84 1.17
C ASN A 45 13.51 24.32 0.10
N MET A 46 12.22 24.61 0.27
CA MET A 46 11.21 24.25 -0.73
C MET A 46 11.42 25.07 -2.01
N ILE A 47 11.50 24.38 -3.15
CA ILE A 47 11.61 24.97 -4.47
C ILE A 47 10.22 25.04 -5.09
N GLY A 48 9.68 26.26 -5.19
CA GLY A 48 8.35 26.50 -5.74
C GLY A 48 7.22 26.06 -4.81
N GLN A 49 6.09 25.68 -5.39
CA GLN A 49 4.92 25.13 -4.68
C GLN A 49 4.89 23.61 -4.84
N PRO A 50 4.24 22.86 -3.92
CA PRO A 50 3.99 21.44 -4.12
C PRO A 50 3.31 21.15 -5.47
N GLU A 51 3.78 20.12 -6.16
CA GLU A 51 3.24 19.68 -7.44
C GLU A 51 2.09 18.68 -7.21
N ASP A 52 0.95 18.89 -7.88
CA ASP A 52 -0.18 17.95 -7.89
C ASP A 52 0.09 16.84 -8.90
N LEU A 53 0.21 15.60 -8.42
CA LEU A 53 0.48 14.41 -9.23
C LEU A 53 -0.79 13.68 -9.65
N ARG A 54 -1.97 14.25 -9.35
CA ARG A 54 -3.25 13.63 -9.64
C ARG A 54 -3.74 14.05 -11.02
N VAL A 55 -4.32 13.10 -11.75
CA VAL A 55 -5.06 13.39 -12.99
C VAL A 55 -6.54 13.25 -12.72
N LYS A 56 -7.29 14.35 -12.83
CA LYS A 56 -8.73 14.35 -12.58
C LYS A 56 -9.47 13.58 -13.67
N ILE A 57 -10.27 12.59 -13.26
CA ILE A 57 -11.14 11.82 -14.15
C ILE A 57 -12.56 12.42 -14.13
N ASN A 58 -13.12 12.64 -12.94
CA ASN A 58 -14.42 13.31 -12.76
C ASN A 58 -14.46 14.04 -11.40
N THR A 59 -15.64 14.54 -10.98
CA THR A 59 -15.80 15.43 -9.82
C THR A 59 -15.06 14.96 -8.55
N ASN A 60 -15.07 13.66 -8.24
CA ASN A 60 -14.46 13.10 -7.03
C ASN A 60 -13.55 11.89 -7.32
N THR A 61 -13.14 11.71 -8.58
CA THR A 61 -12.31 10.58 -9.00
C THR A 61 -11.04 11.09 -9.67
N TYR A 62 -9.91 10.58 -9.20
CA TYR A 62 -8.58 10.93 -9.68
C TYR A 62 -7.80 9.66 -9.98
N HIS A 63 -6.99 9.71 -11.04
CA HIS A 63 -5.86 8.81 -11.19
C HIS A 63 -4.69 9.38 -10.37
N PHE A 64 -4.01 8.52 -9.63
CA PHE A 64 -2.87 8.90 -8.80
C PHE A 64 -1.60 8.29 -9.38
N GLN A 65 -0.48 9.00 -9.25
CA GLN A 65 0.82 8.38 -9.44
C GLN A 65 1.07 7.40 -8.29
N GLN A 66 1.42 6.15 -8.61
CA GLN A 66 1.72 5.14 -7.61
C GLN A 66 3.22 5.07 -7.37
N SER A 67 3.60 4.76 -6.13
CA SER A 67 5.00 4.48 -5.77
C SER A 67 5.07 3.41 -4.68
N VAL A 68 6.20 2.70 -4.67
CA VAL A 68 6.54 1.70 -3.66
C VAL A 68 7.21 2.42 -2.50
N VAL A 69 6.50 2.53 -1.38
CA VAL A 69 6.96 3.29 -0.21
C VAL A 69 7.40 2.38 0.93
N PRO A 70 8.30 2.85 1.81
CA PRO A 70 8.51 2.27 3.13
C PRO A 70 7.21 2.18 3.95
N TYR A 71 6.88 1.01 4.47
CA TYR A 71 5.61 0.76 5.16
C TYR A 71 5.71 -0.29 6.27
N THR A 72 4.90 -0.14 7.33
CA THR A 72 4.70 -1.19 8.33
C THR A 72 3.22 -1.38 8.68
N ASN A 73 2.86 -2.59 9.13
CA ASN A 73 1.50 -2.93 9.58
C ASN A 73 1.15 -2.34 10.96
N GLN A 74 2.02 -1.51 11.55
CA GLN A 74 1.74 -0.84 12.83
C GLN A 74 0.74 0.31 12.70
N VAL A 75 0.58 0.89 11.50
CA VAL A 75 -0.32 2.00 11.27
C VAL A 75 -1.76 1.54 11.49
N ASN A 76 -2.26 1.80 12.70
CA ASN A 76 -3.67 1.61 13.04
C ASN A 76 -4.39 2.89 12.66
N VAL A 77 -5.10 2.88 11.53
CA VAL A 77 -5.74 4.07 10.94
C VAL A 77 -6.84 4.65 11.85
N ARG A 78 -7.20 3.95 12.94
CA ARG A 78 -8.32 4.28 13.81
C ARG A 78 -7.99 4.45 15.29
N SER A 79 -6.78 4.12 15.76
CA SER A 79 -6.50 4.25 17.19
C SER A 79 -6.12 5.69 17.54
N SER A 80 -6.30 6.07 18.81
CA SER A 80 -5.70 7.28 19.39
C SER A 80 -4.17 7.37 19.20
N GLY A 81 -3.53 6.24 18.85
CA GLY A 81 -2.11 6.14 18.54
C GLY A 81 -1.73 6.43 17.08
N ALA A 82 -2.69 6.63 16.17
CA ALA A 82 -2.39 6.86 14.75
C ALA A 82 -1.39 8.02 14.55
N ALA A 83 -1.57 9.10 15.32
CA ALA A 83 -0.69 10.27 15.32
C ALA A 83 0.79 9.96 15.62
N ASN A 84 1.08 8.82 16.26
CA ASN A 84 2.43 8.38 16.63
C ASN A 84 2.97 7.28 15.69
N THR A 85 2.24 6.94 14.63
CA THR A 85 2.63 5.89 13.67
C THR A 85 2.77 6.47 12.26
N PRO A 86 3.78 7.33 12.02
CA PRO A 86 4.09 7.85 10.70
C PRO A 86 4.66 6.77 9.78
N ASN A 87 4.58 7.01 8.49
CA ASN A 87 5.36 6.31 7.48
C ASN A 87 6.73 6.99 7.29
N PHE A 88 7.70 6.26 6.75
CA PHE A 88 9.06 6.75 6.58
C PHE A 88 9.23 7.48 5.24
N MET A 89 9.60 8.77 5.29
CA MET A 89 9.93 9.65 4.13
C MET A 89 8.78 10.02 3.19
N VAL A 90 7.55 9.61 3.49
CA VAL A 90 6.34 9.93 2.73
C VAL A 90 5.14 9.77 3.64
N ASP A 91 4.25 10.76 3.71
CA ASP A 91 3.01 10.66 4.50
C ASP A 91 2.03 11.78 4.12
N LYS A 92 0.89 11.87 4.78
CA LYS A 92 -0.08 12.96 4.63
C LYS A 92 0.45 14.28 5.17
N VAL A 93 -0.24 15.36 4.80
CA VAL A 93 0.13 16.74 5.15
C VAL A 93 0.28 16.99 6.65
N GLU A 94 -0.48 16.31 7.50
CA GLU A 94 -0.39 16.47 8.95
C GLU A 94 0.96 16.04 9.52
N TYR A 95 1.62 15.06 8.90
CA TYR A 95 2.95 14.60 9.29
C TYR A 95 4.04 15.44 8.63
N ILE A 96 3.90 15.76 7.33
CA ILE A 96 4.90 16.51 6.58
C ILE A 96 4.98 17.98 7.00
N PHE A 97 3.83 18.65 7.07
CA PHE A 97 3.72 20.09 7.29
C PHE A 97 3.25 20.45 8.69
N GLY A 98 2.77 19.49 9.49
CA GLY A 98 2.27 19.74 10.84
C GLY A 98 0.91 20.41 10.91
N MET A 99 0.13 20.38 9.83
CA MET A 99 -1.20 20.97 9.75
C MET A 99 -2.20 20.04 9.07
N SER A 100 -3.47 20.10 9.48
CA SER A 100 -4.60 19.47 8.80
C SER A 100 -5.73 20.49 8.70
N GLY A 101 -6.06 20.91 7.48
CA GLY A 101 -6.89 22.10 7.26
C GLY A 101 -6.24 23.32 7.91
N THR A 102 -6.90 23.91 8.91
CA THR A 102 -6.39 25.06 9.68
C THR A 102 -5.91 24.68 11.08
N SER A 103 -5.89 23.39 11.43
CA SER A 103 -5.54 22.90 12.76
C SER A 103 -4.11 22.35 12.79
N GLU A 104 -3.33 22.76 13.80
CA GLU A 104 -2.00 22.22 14.05
C GLU A 104 -2.05 20.75 14.48
N ARG A 105 -1.08 19.97 13.99
CA ARG A 105 -0.93 18.53 14.23
C ARG A 105 0.47 18.21 14.74
N LYS A 106 0.87 18.89 15.81
CA LYS A 106 2.20 18.79 16.41
C LYS A 106 2.68 17.35 16.65
N VAL A 107 1.84 16.51 17.26
CA VAL A 107 2.18 15.09 17.53
C VAL A 107 2.49 14.32 16.24
N HIS A 108 1.78 14.60 15.14
CA HIS A 108 2.01 13.91 13.86
C HIS A 108 3.35 14.35 13.26
N ASN A 109 3.63 15.66 13.23
CA ASN A 109 4.89 16.16 12.70
C ASN A 109 6.10 15.74 13.54
N GLU A 110 5.98 15.76 14.86
CA GLU A 110 7.04 15.32 15.78
C GLU A 110 7.31 13.81 15.67
N SER A 111 6.27 12.98 15.54
CA SER A 111 6.47 11.54 15.32
C SER A 111 7.14 11.26 13.99
N PHE A 112 6.76 11.97 12.90
CA PHE A 112 7.41 11.83 11.60
C PHE A 112 8.89 12.20 11.66
N LYS A 113 9.23 13.32 12.31
CA LYS A 113 10.62 13.74 12.56
C LYS A 113 11.39 12.67 13.33
N ALA A 114 10.82 12.17 14.42
CA ALA A 114 11.44 11.14 15.25
C ALA A 114 11.72 9.86 14.47
N LEU A 115 10.79 9.40 13.63
CA LEU A 115 11.00 8.21 12.79
C LEU A 115 12.09 8.46 11.74
N VAL A 116 12.10 9.63 11.09
CA VAL A 116 13.17 10.00 10.14
C VAL A 116 14.52 9.98 10.84
N ASP A 117 14.60 10.50 12.07
CA ASP A 117 15.84 10.55 12.82
C ASP A 117 16.31 9.17 13.27
N GLU A 118 15.41 8.34 13.79
CA GLU A 118 15.68 6.99 14.24
C GLU A 118 16.17 6.08 13.10
N VAL A 119 15.48 6.10 11.96
CA VAL A 119 15.83 5.25 10.81
C VAL A 119 17.12 5.73 10.15
N CYS A 120 17.32 7.04 10.01
CA CYS A 120 18.45 7.57 9.24
C CYS A 120 19.75 7.69 10.05
N GLY A 121 19.70 7.82 11.38
CA GLY A 121 20.89 7.98 12.22
C GLY A 121 21.85 9.07 11.67
N ASP A 122 23.12 8.74 11.52
CA ASP A 122 24.15 9.66 10.99
C ASP A 122 24.30 9.62 9.45
N SER A 123 23.28 9.15 8.73
CA SER A 123 23.31 9.09 7.26
C SER A 123 23.58 10.48 6.64
N THR A 124 24.52 10.50 5.69
CA THR A 124 24.92 11.69 4.93
C THR A 124 24.31 11.74 3.53
N ASP A 125 23.35 10.87 3.21
CA ASP A 125 22.64 10.94 1.92
C ASP A 125 21.97 12.31 1.76
N GLU A 126 22.14 12.93 0.58
CA GLU A 126 21.64 14.27 0.29
C GLU A 126 20.12 14.41 0.52
N GLY A 127 19.35 13.34 0.24
CA GLY A 127 17.91 13.32 0.44
C GLY A 127 17.53 13.34 1.92
N VAL A 128 18.25 12.59 2.75
CA VAL A 128 18.08 12.60 4.21
C VAL A 128 18.37 13.99 4.78
N VAL A 129 19.51 14.57 4.41
CA VAL A 129 19.94 15.88 4.92
C VAL A 129 18.93 16.97 4.53
N ALA A 130 18.50 16.99 3.27
CA ALA A 130 17.52 17.96 2.78
C ALA A 130 16.15 17.80 3.48
N VAL A 131 15.64 16.58 3.62
CA VAL A 131 14.35 16.34 4.31
C VAL A 131 14.43 16.75 5.78
N ARG A 132 15.49 16.38 6.50
CA ARG A 132 15.70 16.83 7.89
C ARG A 132 15.73 18.35 8.01
N ALA A 133 16.46 19.02 7.12
CA ALA A 133 16.54 20.47 7.12
C ALA A 133 15.19 21.15 6.80
N PHE A 134 14.43 20.59 5.84
CA PHE A 134 13.07 21.03 5.56
C PHE A 134 12.17 20.90 6.79
N LEU A 135 12.14 19.72 7.42
CA LEU A 135 11.30 19.45 8.58
C LEU A 135 11.66 20.34 9.78
N ALA A 136 12.95 20.63 9.97
CA ALA A 136 13.43 21.48 11.05
C ALA A 136 13.05 22.96 10.87
N ARG A 137 13.01 23.46 9.63
CA ARG A 137 12.78 24.87 9.32
C ARG A 137 11.34 25.21 9.00
N TRP A 138 10.55 24.24 8.50
CA TRP A 138 9.18 24.51 8.10
C TRP A 138 8.34 25.01 9.28
N GLN A 139 7.60 26.09 9.04
CA GLN A 139 6.68 26.66 10.02
C GLN A 139 5.26 26.18 9.69
N PRO A 140 4.63 25.35 10.53
CA PRO A 140 3.31 24.77 10.22
C PRO A 140 2.26 25.80 9.80
N GLN A 141 2.25 26.98 10.39
CA GLN A 141 1.27 28.03 10.11
C GLN A 141 1.34 28.55 8.66
N LYS A 142 2.48 28.41 7.97
CA LYS A 142 2.62 28.78 6.56
C LYS A 142 1.95 27.79 5.60
N SER A 143 1.55 26.62 6.08
CA SER A 143 0.98 25.58 5.22
C SER A 143 -0.34 26.01 4.58
N VAL A 144 -1.14 26.84 5.26
CA VAL A 144 -2.41 27.37 4.73
C VAL A 144 -2.24 28.35 3.57
N GLU A 145 -1.01 28.83 3.34
CA GLU A 145 -0.66 29.75 2.25
C GLU A 145 -0.24 28.98 0.98
N LEU A 146 -0.06 27.66 1.05
CA LEU A 146 0.27 26.83 -0.11
C LEU A 146 -0.90 26.81 -1.09
N ARG A 147 -0.61 26.98 -2.38
CA ARG A 147 -1.62 27.18 -3.44
C ARG A 147 -2.73 26.12 -3.42
N ASP A 148 -2.34 24.85 -3.30
CA ASP A 148 -3.24 23.69 -3.39
C ASP A 148 -3.49 23.06 -1.99
N TRP A 149 -3.33 23.84 -0.91
CA TRP A 149 -3.41 23.34 0.47
C TRP A 149 -4.74 22.65 0.80
N LYS A 150 -5.84 23.22 0.33
CA LYS A 150 -7.18 22.68 0.59
C LYS A 150 -7.32 21.29 -0.04
N GLU A 151 -6.78 21.12 -1.24
CA GLU A 151 -6.77 19.89 -2.00
C GLU A 151 -5.83 18.85 -1.37
N MET A 152 -4.64 19.28 -0.93
CA MET A 152 -3.65 18.44 -0.25
C MET A 152 -4.13 17.94 1.11
N SER A 153 -4.81 18.79 1.87
CA SER A 153 -5.40 18.45 3.19
C SER A 153 -6.74 17.73 3.08
N GLY A 154 -7.32 17.68 1.87
CA GLY A 154 -8.63 17.11 1.61
C GLY A 154 -8.63 15.59 1.48
N ALA A 155 -9.83 15.02 1.30
CA ALA A 155 -10.04 13.57 1.19
C ALA A 155 -9.24 12.91 0.04
N HIS A 156 -8.90 13.69 -0.99
CA HIS A 156 -8.16 13.25 -2.17
C HIS A 156 -6.69 13.70 -2.18
N GLY A 157 -6.16 14.20 -1.06
CA GLY A 157 -4.76 14.61 -0.95
C GLY A 157 -3.77 13.45 -0.94
N LYS A 158 -4.20 12.30 -0.40
CA LYS A 158 -3.38 11.07 -0.26
C LYS A 158 -2.03 11.39 0.38
N TRP A 159 -0.95 10.75 -0.06
CA TRP A 159 0.38 10.96 0.47
C TRP A 159 1.15 12.03 -0.29
N VAL A 160 2.01 12.71 0.47
CA VAL A 160 2.93 13.73 -0.01
C VAL A 160 4.34 13.15 0.09
N SER A 161 5.06 13.14 -1.03
CA SER A 161 6.45 12.71 -1.09
C SER A 161 7.40 13.90 -1.26
N PHE A 162 8.70 13.66 -1.11
CA PHE A 162 9.75 14.62 -1.37
C PHE A 162 10.50 14.28 -2.66
N ARG A 163 10.98 15.31 -3.36
CA ARG A 163 11.91 15.19 -4.49
C ARG A 163 13.07 16.15 -4.28
N LEU A 164 14.30 15.70 -4.50
CA LEU A 164 15.45 16.60 -4.51
C LEU A 164 15.46 17.41 -5.82
N TRP A 165 15.82 18.68 -5.73
CA TRP A 165 15.99 19.51 -6.92
C TRP A 165 17.06 18.94 -7.85
N GLY A 166 16.68 18.69 -9.11
CA GLY A 166 17.52 18.03 -10.12
C GLY A 166 17.32 16.52 -10.23
N ASP A 167 16.70 15.87 -9.24
CA ASP A 167 16.36 14.45 -9.29
C ASP A 167 15.01 14.22 -9.99
N ARG A 168 14.86 13.06 -10.63
CA ARG A 168 13.59 12.62 -11.24
C ARG A 168 12.73 11.80 -10.26
N GLY A 169 13.37 10.95 -9.47
CA GLY A 169 12.71 10.05 -8.52
C GLY A 169 12.36 10.73 -7.21
N PHE A 170 11.55 10.05 -6.41
CA PHE A 170 11.26 10.49 -5.05
C PHE A 170 12.39 10.17 -4.08
N VAL A 171 12.50 10.93 -2.99
CA VAL A 171 13.52 10.72 -1.96
C VAL A 171 13.41 9.33 -1.36
N HIS A 172 12.21 8.85 -1.04
CA HIS A 172 12.01 7.50 -0.48
C HIS A 172 12.39 6.36 -1.44
N GLU A 173 12.56 6.64 -2.73
CA GLU A 173 12.98 5.65 -3.73
C GLU A 173 14.50 5.47 -3.78
N ARG A 174 15.26 6.38 -3.16
CA ARG A 174 16.72 6.36 -3.17
C ARG A 174 17.26 5.06 -2.55
N PRO A 175 18.24 4.38 -3.19
CA PRO A 175 18.77 3.11 -2.69
C PRO A 175 19.29 3.17 -1.25
N ALA A 176 19.92 4.29 -0.86
CA ALA A 176 20.40 4.50 0.50
C ALA A 176 19.27 4.46 1.53
N LEU A 177 18.13 5.09 1.25
CA LEU A 177 16.97 5.12 2.15
C LEU A 177 16.27 3.77 2.20
N LYS A 178 16.13 3.07 1.06
CA LYS A 178 15.62 1.69 1.04
C LYS A 178 16.47 0.77 1.91
N LYS A 179 17.80 0.91 1.86
CA LYS A 179 18.74 0.13 2.69
C LYS A 179 18.57 0.46 4.18
N LEU A 180 18.58 1.74 4.55
CA LEU A 180 18.37 2.17 5.95
C LEU A 180 17.06 1.65 6.52
N TRP A 181 15.99 1.70 5.72
CA TRP A 181 14.69 1.17 6.11
C TRP A 181 14.71 -0.35 6.34
N GLN A 182 15.34 -1.12 5.45
CA GLN A 182 15.48 -2.55 5.63
C GLN A 182 16.29 -2.90 6.88
N GLU A 183 17.41 -2.21 7.12
CA GLU A 183 18.21 -2.38 8.34
C GLU A 183 17.41 -2.06 9.60
N PHE A 184 16.59 -1.01 9.58
CA PHE A 184 15.67 -0.68 10.67
C PHE A 184 14.68 -1.82 10.93
N LEU A 185 14.07 -2.38 9.89
CA LEU A 185 13.13 -3.50 10.03
C LEU A 185 13.77 -4.76 10.60
N THR A 186 15.03 -5.05 10.27
CA THR A 186 15.72 -6.24 10.80
C THR A 186 16.00 -6.17 12.30
N LYS A 187 16.06 -4.97 12.88
CA LYS A 187 16.24 -4.76 14.32
C LYS A 187 14.96 -5.00 15.11
N LYS A 188 13.80 -5.09 14.45
CA LYS A 188 12.53 -5.25 15.12
C LYS A 188 12.35 -6.67 15.63
N GLU A 189 12.21 -6.78 16.94
CA GLU A 189 11.92 -8.05 17.59
C GLU A 189 10.42 -8.35 17.59
N TYR A 190 10.10 -9.62 17.37
CA TYR A 190 8.73 -10.14 17.43
C TYR A 190 8.70 -11.36 18.34
N PRO A 191 7.59 -11.59 19.06
CA PRO A 191 7.43 -12.80 19.87
C PRO A 191 7.54 -14.03 18.97
N LYS A 192 8.29 -15.05 19.42
CA LYS A 192 8.41 -16.32 18.70
C LYS A 192 7.30 -17.28 19.15
N GLY A 193 6.75 -18.03 18.21
CA GLY A 193 5.77 -19.07 18.50
C GLY A 193 5.36 -19.84 17.26
N VAL A 194 4.42 -20.77 17.43
CA VAL A 194 3.93 -21.62 16.33
C VAL A 194 3.00 -20.82 15.42
N SER A 195 3.29 -20.79 14.13
CA SER A 195 2.40 -20.21 13.13
C SER A 195 1.25 -21.17 12.80
N PHE A 196 0.02 -20.65 12.75
CA PHE A 196 -1.17 -21.42 12.36
C PHE A 196 -1.23 -21.76 10.86
N LEU A 197 -0.29 -21.27 10.03
CA LEU A 197 -0.27 -21.57 8.60
C LEU A 197 0.51 -22.84 8.26
N ASP A 198 1.61 -23.09 8.95
CA ASP A 198 2.55 -24.19 8.66
C ASP A 198 2.93 -25.04 9.89
N GLY A 199 2.48 -24.67 11.09
CA GLY A 199 2.79 -25.38 12.33
C GLY A 199 4.24 -25.23 12.83
N SER A 200 5.06 -24.39 12.19
CA SER A 200 6.47 -24.18 12.53
C SER A 200 6.67 -22.95 13.43
N ILE A 201 7.84 -22.86 14.08
CA ILE A 201 8.17 -21.72 14.96
C ILE A 201 8.67 -20.54 14.13
N HIS A 202 7.96 -19.42 14.19
CA HIS A 202 8.27 -18.18 13.50
C HIS A 202 8.20 -16.97 14.44
N PRO A 203 8.81 -15.82 14.07
CA PRO A 203 8.43 -14.53 14.61
C PRO A 203 6.96 -14.25 14.24
N LEU A 204 6.13 -13.95 15.22
CA LEU A 204 4.69 -13.85 15.07
C LEU A 204 4.23 -12.41 14.93
N GLN A 205 3.28 -12.19 14.03
CA GLN A 205 2.60 -10.92 13.90
C GLN A 205 1.54 -10.77 15.00
N THR A 206 1.55 -9.62 15.68
CA THR A 206 0.57 -9.29 16.73
C THR A 206 -0.52 -8.35 16.24
N GLN A 207 -0.32 -7.71 15.08
CA GLN A 207 -1.26 -6.79 14.46
C GLN A 207 -1.39 -7.06 12.96
N TYR A 208 -2.60 -7.39 12.53
CA TYR A 208 -2.93 -7.59 11.14
C TYR A 208 -3.08 -6.28 10.39
N ALA A 209 -2.72 -6.28 9.11
CA ALA A 209 -2.95 -5.18 8.19
C ALA A 209 -4.43 -4.79 8.15
N GLN A 210 -4.68 -3.48 8.03
CA GLN A 210 -6.01 -2.93 7.83
C GLN A 210 -6.22 -2.55 6.36
N PHE A 211 -7.38 -2.88 5.83
CA PHE A 211 -7.84 -2.58 4.48
C PHE A 211 -8.95 -1.54 4.54
N LYS A 212 -9.08 -0.72 3.50
CA LYS A 212 -10.07 0.37 3.42
C LYS A 212 -11.47 -0.15 3.07
N PHE A 213 -12.09 -0.89 3.99
CA PHE A 213 -13.49 -1.32 3.91
C PHE A 213 -14.32 -0.59 4.95
N GLY A 214 -15.27 0.26 4.50
CA GLY A 214 -16.00 1.16 5.39
C GLY A 214 -15.02 2.05 6.16
N SER A 215 -15.05 1.98 7.49
CA SER A 215 -14.09 2.70 8.34
C SER A 215 -12.69 2.03 8.40
N GLY A 216 -12.49 0.82 7.86
CA GLY A 216 -11.25 0.01 7.91
C GLY A 216 -11.41 -1.40 8.53
N ALA A 217 -10.93 -2.48 7.91
CA ALA A 217 -11.08 -3.83 8.46
C ALA A 217 -9.83 -4.68 8.24
N SER A 218 -9.54 -5.60 9.14
CA SER A 218 -8.49 -6.62 8.98
C SER A 218 -9.12 -7.96 8.57
N LEU A 219 -8.38 -8.79 7.82
CA LEU A 219 -8.85 -10.15 7.47
C LEU A 219 -9.12 -11.00 8.72
N VAL A 220 -8.32 -10.78 9.77
CA VAL A 220 -8.49 -11.37 11.09
C VAL A 220 -8.42 -10.24 12.11
N SER A 221 -9.42 -10.14 12.98
CA SER A 221 -9.52 -9.07 13.97
C SER A 221 -10.12 -9.60 15.26
N PHE A 222 -9.50 -9.20 16.37
CA PHE A 222 -9.99 -9.38 17.74
C PHE A 222 -9.95 -7.99 18.38
N ASN A 223 -10.94 -7.17 18.03
CA ASN A 223 -10.96 -5.73 18.35
C ASN A 223 -11.62 -5.40 19.68
N GLU A 224 -12.26 -6.36 20.33
CA GLU A 224 -12.92 -6.23 21.64
C GLU A 224 -12.48 -7.38 22.54
N ASP A 225 -12.43 -7.14 23.85
CA ASP A 225 -12.04 -8.13 24.86
C ASP A 225 -12.89 -9.41 24.79
N ALA A 226 -14.16 -9.30 24.36
CA ALA A 226 -15.06 -10.44 24.18
C ALA A 226 -14.62 -11.43 23.09
N TYR A 227 -13.72 -11.02 22.18
CA TYR A 227 -13.16 -11.88 21.14
C TYR A 227 -11.82 -12.49 21.57
N GLU A 228 -11.24 -12.04 22.68
CA GLU A 228 -9.97 -12.53 23.20
C GLU A 228 -10.15 -13.84 23.97
N SER A 229 -9.17 -14.75 23.84
CA SER A 229 -9.26 -16.08 24.44
C SER A 229 -7.90 -16.54 24.98
N TYR A 230 -7.90 -17.40 26.01
CA TYR A 230 -6.67 -17.97 26.58
C TYR A 230 -5.61 -16.93 27.01
N GLY A 231 -6.04 -15.74 27.43
CA GLY A 231 -5.15 -14.63 27.81
C GLY A 231 -4.43 -13.94 26.64
N LYS A 232 -4.73 -14.33 25.40
CA LYS A 232 -4.14 -13.79 24.18
C LYS A 232 -4.93 -12.58 23.70
N LYS A 233 -4.21 -11.54 23.26
CA LYS A 233 -4.81 -10.29 22.81
C LYS A 233 -4.62 -10.05 21.32
N ARG A 234 -5.60 -9.42 20.68
CA ARG A 234 -5.52 -9.04 19.25
C ARG A 234 -5.01 -10.20 18.37
N GLY A 235 -3.97 -9.97 17.55
CA GLY A 235 -3.41 -10.96 16.64
C GLY A 235 -2.82 -12.21 17.31
N GLU A 236 -2.55 -12.18 18.62
CA GLU A 236 -2.07 -13.35 19.37
C GLU A 236 -3.09 -14.50 19.39
N ASN A 237 -4.39 -14.22 19.18
CA ASN A 237 -5.44 -15.23 19.06
C ASN A 237 -5.38 -16.03 17.74
N ALA A 238 -4.71 -15.49 16.72
CA ALA A 238 -4.49 -16.18 15.44
C ALA A 238 -3.03 -15.97 14.99
N PRO A 239 -2.04 -16.55 15.68
CA PRO A 239 -0.65 -16.26 15.40
C PRO A 239 -0.25 -16.79 14.01
N ILE A 240 0.18 -15.88 13.14
CA ILE A 240 0.85 -16.24 11.89
C ILE A 240 2.21 -15.56 11.80
N ALA A 241 3.11 -16.12 10.99
CA ALA A 241 4.44 -15.55 10.78
C ALA A 241 4.33 -14.11 10.24
N VAL A 242 5.25 -13.23 10.67
CA VAL A 242 5.34 -11.84 10.18
C VAL A 242 5.45 -11.78 8.65
N ASP A 243 6.26 -12.65 8.06
CA ASP A 243 6.40 -12.75 6.60
C ASP A 243 5.07 -13.16 5.94
N ALA A 244 4.39 -14.17 6.46
CA ALA A 244 3.14 -14.64 5.88
C ALA A 244 2.00 -13.61 5.98
N GLU A 245 1.94 -12.84 7.07
CA GLU A 245 0.99 -11.74 7.21
C GLU A 245 1.29 -10.60 6.23
N PHE A 246 2.57 -10.26 6.05
CA PHE A 246 3.00 -9.30 5.03
C PHE A 246 2.61 -9.77 3.62
N LYS A 247 3.00 -11.00 3.23
CA LYS A 247 2.73 -11.55 1.90
C LYS A 247 1.23 -11.58 1.59
N SER A 248 0.44 -12.12 2.52
CA SER A 248 -1.01 -12.21 2.34
C SER A 248 -1.68 -10.84 2.23
N SER A 249 -1.27 -9.87 3.04
CA SER A 249 -1.81 -8.51 2.96
C SER A 249 -1.37 -7.77 1.69
N ALA A 250 -0.12 -7.93 1.25
CA ALA A 250 0.39 -7.37 0.01
C ALA A 250 -0.33 -7.93 -1.23
N ALA A 251 -0.57 -9.24 -1.28
CA ALA A 251 -1.35 -9.88 -2.35
C ALA A 251 -2.80 -9.39 -2.36
N LEU A 252 -3.46 -9.29 -1.20
CA LEU A 252 -4.82 -8.77 -1.16
C LEU A 252 -4.87 -7.29 -1.57
N LYS A 253 -3.92 -6.45 -1.15
CA LYS A 253 -3.82 -5.06 -1.61
C LYS A 253 -3.63 -4.98 -3.13
N TYR A 254 -2.84 -5.88 -3.71
CA TYR A 254 -2.68 -6.00 -5.17
C TYR A 254 -4.02 -6.28 -5.86
N LEU A 255 -4.74 -7.32 -5.42
CA LEU A 255 -6.05 -7.65 -5.98
C LEU A 255 -7.06 -6.51 -5.81
N LEU A 256 -7.04 -5.82 -4.66
CA LEU A 256 -7.91 -4.68 -4.40
C LEU A 256 -7.62 -3.45 -5.27
N ARG A 257 -6.44 -3.37 -5.89
CA ARG A 257 -6.10 -2.33 -6.89
C ARG A 257 -6.37 -2.79 -8.32
N SER A 258 -6.37 -4.09 -8.56
CA SER A 258 -6.58 -4.66 -9.89
C SER A 258 -7.90 -4.17 -10.50
N ARG A 259 -7.86 -3.90 -11.80
CA ARG A 259 -9.06 -3.60 -12.62
C ARG A 259 -9.67 -4.86 -13.23
N THR A 260 -8.88 -5.93 -13.33
CA THR A 260 -9.24 -7.17 -14.03
C THR A 260 -9.53 -8.32 -13.06
N GLN A 261 -8.99 -8.28 -11.84
CA GLN A 261 -9.17 -9.32 -10.81
C GLN A 261 -10.02 -8.86 -9.63
N ARG A 262 -10.85 -7.84 -9.85
CA ARG A 262 -11.73 -7.24 -8.86
C ARG A 262 -13.02 -6.77 -9.49
N ILE A 263 -14.13 -7.18 -8.92
CA ILE A 263 -15.47 -6.75 -9.31
C ILE A 263 -16.28 -6.37 -8.08
N LYS A 264 -17.46 -5.78 -8.30
CA LYS A 264 -18.43 -5.50 -7.25
C LYS A 264 -19.67 -6.36 -7.47
N ILE A 265 -20.01 -7.21 -6.50
CA ILE A 265 -21.22 -8.03 -6.51
C ILE A 265 -22.12 -7.51 -5.38
N GLY A 266 -23.22 -6.85 -5.73
CA GLY A 266 -24.06 -6.17 -4.74
C GLY A 266 -23.30 -5.04 -4.04
N ASP A 267 -23.19 -5.12 -2.71
CA ASP A 267 -22.40 -4.22 -1.87
C ASP A 267 -20.98 -4.73 -1.57
N ALA A 268 -20.67 -5.98 -1.95
CA ALA A 268 -19.38 -6.62 -1.69
C ALA A 268 -18.35 -6.36 -2.79
N THR A 269 -17.09 -6.15 -2.38
CA THR A 269 -15.95 -6.22 -3.29
C THR A 269 -15.49 -7.67 -3.37
N THR A 270 -15.46 -8.21 -4.58
CA THR A 270 -15.03 -9.59 -4.85
C THR A 270 -13.72 -9.55 -5.61
N VAL A 271 -12.71 -10.20 -5.05
CA VAL A 271 -11.43 -10.44 -5.71
C VAL A 271 -11.31 -11.92 -6.05
N PHE A 272 -10.57 -12.24 -7.10
CA PHE A 272 -10.42 -13.61 -7.56
C PHE A 272 -9.08 -13.83 -8.26
N TRP A 273 -8.58 -15.05 -8.20
CA TRP A 273 -7.35 -15.45 -8.88
C TRP A 273 -7.30 -16.96 -9.09
N ALA A 274 -6.46 -17.38 -10.02
CA ALA A 274 -6.15 -18.79 -10.19
C ALA A 274 -4.91 -19.19 -9.37
N GLU A 275 -4.85 -20.46 -9.01
CA GLU A 275 -3.72 -21.09 -8.30
C GLU A 275 -2.36 -20.82 -8.97
N ARG A 276 -2.35 -20.76 -10.29
CA ARG A 276 -1.21 -20.36 -11.11
C ARG A 276 -1.63 -19.25 -12.08
N ALA A 277 -0.66 -18.48 -12.55
CA ALA A 277 -0.89 -17.44 -13.54
C ALA A 277 -1.63 -18.01 -14.76
N SER A 278 -2.83 -17.49 -14.99
CA SER A 278 -3.73 -17.98 -16.04
C SER A 278 -4.39 -16.80 -16.76
N PRO A 279 -4.58 -16.87 -18.09
CA PRO A 279 -5.41 -15.92 -18.83
C PRO A 279 -6.85 -15.84 -18.32
N VAL A 280 -7.33 -16.87 -17.61
CA VAL A 280 -8.67 -16.89 -16.99
C VAL A 280 -8.81 -15.78 -15.94
N GLU A 281 -7.73 -15.39 -15.26
CA GLU A 281 -7.76 -14.36 -14.23
C GLU A 281 -8.31 -13.03 -14.76
N PRO A 282 -7.67 -12.34 -15.71
CA PRO A 282 -8.23 -11.10 -16.24
C PRO A 282 -9.51 -11.32 -17.06
N PHE A 283 -9.65 -12.47 -17.72
CA PHE A 283 -10.81 -12.79 -18.54
C PHE A 283 -12.10 -12.88 -17.72
N PHE A 284 -12.06 -13.51 -16.54
CA PHE A 284 -13.23 -13.62 -15.66
C PHE A 284 -13.76 -12.25 -15.25
N GLY A 285 -12.88 -11.31 -14.92
CA GLY A 285 -13.28 -9.94 -14.59
C GLY A 285 -13.94 -9.21 -15.76
N GLN A 286 -13.42 -9.37 -16.97
CA GLN A 286 -14.00 -8.78 -18.18
C GLN A 286 -15.42 -9.31 -18.46
N VAL A 287 -15.64 -10.62 -18.27
CA VAL A 287 -16.97 -11.24 -18.45
C VAL A 287 -17.96 -10.75 -17.39
N MET A 288 -17.52 -10.67 -16.13
CA MET A 288 -18.40 -10.33 -15.01
C MET A 288 -18.70 -8.84 -14.88
N ASN A 289 -17.82 -7.98 -15.39
CA ASN A 289 -17.98 -6.53 -15.33
C ASN A 289 -17.47 -5.87 -16.64
N PRO A 290 -18.16 -6.07 -17.77
CA PRO A 290 -17.73 -5.56 -19.06
C PRO A 290 -17.73 -4.02 -19.05
N SER A 291 -16.57 -3.41 -19.33
CA SER A 291 -16.47 -1.96 -19.48
C SER A 291 -16.73 -1.56 -20.95
N GLN A 292 -17.35 -0.40 -21.18
CA GLN A 292 -17.55 0.12 -22.55
C GLN A 292 -16.23 0.55 -23.23
N GLU A 293 -15.17 0.76 -22.45
CA GLU A 293 -13.85 1.18 -22.94
C GLU A 293 -13.03 0.02 -23.52
N ASP A 294 -13.44 -1.23 -23.27
CA ASP A 294 -12.71 -2.44 -23.67
C ASP A 294 -13.28 -3.09 -24.95
N GLN A 295 -13.40 -2.34 -26.06
CA GLN A 295 -13.87 -2.91 -27.34
C GLN A 295 -13.05 -4.12 -27.80
N ALA A 296 -11.74 -4.14 -27.51
CA ALA A 296 -10.86 -5.27 -27.80
C ALA A 296 -11.15 -6.52 -26.93
N ALA A 297 -11.63 -6.33 -25.69
CA ALA A 297 -11.99 -7.45 -24.81
C ALA A 297 -13.32 -8.09 -25.22
N GLY A 298 -14.25 -7.31 -25.77
CA GLY A 298 -15.53 -7.85 -26.28
C GLY A 298 -15.36 -8.92 -27.35
N GLU A 299 -14.35 -8.78 -28.21
CA GLU A 299 -14.03 -9.77 -29.24
C GLU A 299 -13.45 -11.07 -28.65
N GLN A 300 -12.57 -10.97 -27.64
CA GLN A 300 -12.03 -12.15 -26.95
C GLN A 300 -13.11 -12.92 -26.19
N VAL A 301 -14.00 -12.22 -25.50
CA VAL A 301 -15.18 -12.81 -24.83
C VAL A 301 -16.09 -13.49 -25.85
N ARG A 302 -16.34 -12.86 -27.00
CA ARG A 302 -17.15 -13.45 -28.07
C ARG A 302 -16.54 -14.76 -28.59
N GLN A 303 -15.24 -14.75 -28.89
CA GLN A 303 -14.53 -15.94 -29.38
C GLN A 303 -14.55 -17.08 -28.36
N PHE A 304 -14.35 -16.78 -27.07
CA PHE A 304 -14.48 -17.76 -25.99
C PHE A 304 -15.89 -18.36 -25.95
N LEU A 305 -16.94 -17.53 -25.97
CA LEU A 305 -18.33 -18.00 -25.92
C LEU A 305 -18.72 -18.80 -27.17
N GLU A 306 -18.19 -18.46 -28.35
CA GLU A 306 -18.38 -19.22 -29.58
C GLU A 306 -17.72 -20.61 -29.50
N ALA A 307 -16.50 -20.71 -28.96
CA ALA A 307 -15.81 -21.98 -28.74
C ALA A 307 -16.57 -22.88 -27.74
N VAL A 308 -17.01 -22.31 -26.61
CA VAL A 308 -17.82 -23.02 -25.60
C VAL A 308 -19.16 -23.46 -26.20
N ARG A 309 -19.83 -22.60 -26.98
CA ARG A 309 -21.07 -22.94 -27.71
C ARG A 309 -20.87 -24.10 -28.69
N ALA A 310 -19.69 -24.20 -29.31
CA ALA A 310 -19.31 -25.30 -30.19
C ALA A 310 -18.90 -26.59 -29.43
N GLY A 311 -18.94 -26.59 -28.09
CA GLY A 311 -18.55 -27.73 -27.26
C GLY A 311 -17.03 -27.93 -27.17
N SER A 312 -16.25 -26.90 -27.48
CA SER A 312 -14.79 -26.92 -27.46
C SER A 312 -14.23 -25.99 -26.39
N LEU A 313 -13.09 -26.35 -25.80
CA LEU A 313 -12.33 -25.45 -24.93
C LEU A 313 -11.38 -24.61 -25.80
N PRO A 314 -11.25 -23.30 -25.57
CA PRO A 314 -10.19 -22.51 -26.19
C PRO A 314 -8.81 -23.12 -25.94
N ASN A 315 -7.98 -23.21 -26.99
CA ASN A 315 -6.70 -23.93 -26.97
C ASN A 315 -5.70 -23.40 -25.92
N ASP A 316 -5.83 -22.12 -25.56
CA ASP A 316 -5.05 -21.42 -24.54
C ASP A 316 -5.41 -21.83 -23.10
N LEU A 317 -6.53 -22.52 -22.89
CA LEU A 317 -7.04 -22.91 -21.57
C LEU A 317 -6.95 -24.41 -21.25
N GLU A 318 -6.50 -25.25 -22.20
CA GLU A 318 -6.27 -26.69 -21.96
C GLU A 318 -5.33 -26.95 -20.77
N LYS A 319 -4.30 -26.10 -20.62
CA LYS A 319 -3.35 -26.17 -19.50
C LYS A 319 -3.99 -25.82 -18.16
N ASP A 320 -5.17 -25.21 -18.15
CA ASP A 320 -5.83 -24.66 -16.97
C ASP A 320 -7.04 -25.49 -16.52
N ARG A 321 -7.32 -26.63 -17.17
CA ARG A 321 -8.51 -27.45 -16.96
C ARG A 321 -8.78 -27.91 -15.52
N ASN A 322 -7.75 -27.99 -14.67
CA ASN A 322 -7.84 -28.47 -13.29
C ASN A 322 -7.19 -27.54 -12.26
N ILE A 323 -7.05 -26.24 -12.57
CA ILE A 323 -6.49 -25.30 -11.59
C ILE A 323 -7.55 -24.91 -10.57
N ASN A 324 -7.14 -24.74 -9.31
CA ASN A 324 -8.03 -24.12 -8.35
C ASN A 324 -8.24 -22.65 -8.72
N PHE A 325 -9.47 -22.18 -8.59
CA PHE A 325 -9.86 -20.79 -8.73
C PHE A 325 -10.37 -20.30 -7.39
N TYR A 326 -9.83 -19.19 -6.90
CA TYR A 326 -10.07 -18.62 -5.58
C TYR A 326 -10.87 -17.34 -5.66
#